data_AF-A0A951X2Y3-F1
#
_entry.id   AF-A0A951X2Y3-F1
#
_cell.length_a   1.000
_cell.length_b   1.000
_cell.length_c   1.000
_cell.angle_alpha   90.00
_cell.angle_beta   90.00
_cell.angle_gamma   90.00
#
_symmetry.space_group_name_H-M   'P 1'
#
loop_
_entity.id
_entity.type
_entity.pdbx_description
1 polymer ?
#
loop_
_entity_poly.entity_id
_entity_poly.type
_entity_poly.pdbx_seq_one_letter_code
_entity_poly.pdbx_strand_id
1 'polypeptide(L)'
;MAPFSLDVDDFENAIAAVEEAQEGGSSSRIKERLERAISLYRGDLLPSCYDDWILPERERLRIILIDSLGKSIHLLERQHDYTEAIRYAQCLLIHDPLREGTYRHLMRLQALNADRAGALHTYQTCATLLKRELSVEPSSETKKLYEWLRNTSEMILSSSSYQDTSAHIIPLIGRQHEWGMLLETWQQCVVQRRSHLVLVAGEAGIGKTRLAEEMVGLASTQGISTASARCYMSERGLAYSPAVTWLRSDSCRSAVAALDDIWITELARLLPELLIERPALPRPEPLIESRQRQRLAEAMARAIVAVNNP
;
A
#
# COMPACT_ATOMS: atom_id res chain seq x y z
N MET A 1 -22.71 21.10 -41.58
CA MET A 1 -23.05 20.59 -40.23
C MET A 1 -21.75 20.48 -39.47
N ALA A 2 -21.63 21.12 -38.30
CA ALA A 2 -20.49 20.89 -37.43
C ALA A 2 -20.57 19.46 -36.89
N PRO A 3 -19.45 18.71 -36.79
CA PRO A 3 -19.46 17.40 -36.15
C PRO A 3 -19.79 17.60 -34.66
N PHE A 4 -20.89 17.00 -34.21
CA PHE A 4 -21.17 16.87 -32.78
C PHE A 4 -20.80 15.45 -32.36
N SER A 5 -20.24 15.29 -31.16
CA SER A 5 -19.93 14.00 -30.56
C SER A 5 -20.81 13.81 -29.33
N LEU A 6 -21.44 12.65 -29.22
CA LEU A 6 -22.15 12.23 -28.01
C LEU A 6 -21.23 11.28 -27.24
N ASP A 7 -21.05 11.54 -25.95
CA ASP A 7 -20.23 10.72 -25.07
C ASP A 7 -20.75 9.28 -24.94
N VAL A 8 -22.07 9.10 -24.97
CA VAL A 8 -22.72 7.78 -25.02
C VAL A 8 -22.37 7.05 -26.31
N ASP A 9 -22.48 7.71 -27.47
CA ASP A 9 -22.10 7.10 -28.75
C ASP A 9 -20.61 6.75 -28.78
N ASP A 10 -19.75 7.64 -28.27
CA ASP A 10 -18.31 7.40 -28.16
C ASP A 10 -18.00 6.21 -27.23
N PHE A 11 -18.74 6.06 -26.13
CA PHE A 11 -18.62 4.95 -25.19
C PHE A 11 -19.03 3.63 -25.87
N GLU A 12 -20.19 3.60 -26.52
CA GLU A 12 -20.67 2.41 -27.23
C GLU A 12 -19.76 2.01 -28.39
N ASN A 13 -19.28 2.98 -29.17
CA ASN A 13 -18.32 2.73 -30.23
C ASN A 13 -16.99 2.18 -29.69
N ALA A 14 -16.54 2.65 -28.52
CA ALA A 14 -15.36 2.11 -27.86
C ALA A 14 -15.56 0.66 -27.44
N ILE A 15 -16.75 0.29 -26.95
CA ILE A 15 -17.11 -1.08 -26.57
C ILE A 15 -17.21 -1.99 -27.80
N ALA A 16 -17.86 -1.56 -28.88
CA ALA A 16 -17.92 -2.31 -30.13
C ALA A 16 -16.49 -2.59 -30.67
N ALA A 17 -15.60 -1.61 -30.58
CA ALA A 17 -14.20 -1.77 -30.97
C ALA A 17 -13.41 -2.75 -30.07
N VAL A 18 -13.88 -3.06 -28.85
CA VAL A 18 -13.29 -4.13 -28.02
C VAL A 18 -13.58 -5.49 -28.63
N GLU A 19 -14.80 -5.73 -29.10
CA GLU A 19 -15.21 -7.00 -29.72
C GLU A 19 -14.42 -7.27 -31.00
N GLU A 20 -14.28 -6.26 -31.86
CA GLU A 20 -13.44 -6.33 -33.06
C GLU A 20 -11.96 -6.61 -32.72
N ALA A 21 -11.43 -5.98 -31.66
CA ALA A 21 -10.06 -6.19 -31.23
C ALA A 21 -9.83 -7.59 -30.62
N GLN A 22 -10.87 -8.20 -30.05
CA GLN A 22 -10.83 -9.59 -29.57
C GLN A 22 -10.70 -10.59 -30.72
N GLU A 23 -11.43 -10.38 -31.83
CA GLU A 23 -11.31 -11.20 -33.04
C GLU A 23 -9.92 -11.09 -33.67
N GLY A 24 -9.31 -9.91 -33.62
CA GLY A 24 -7.95 -9.65 -34.08
C GLY A 24 -6.82 -10.14 -33.15
N GLY A 25 -7.13 -10.65 -31.96
CA GLY A 25 -6.16 -11.24 -31.03
C GLY A 25 -5.15 -10.27 -30.39
N SER A 26 -5.34 -8.95 -30.51
CA SER A 26 -4.38 -7.96 -30.03
C SER A 26 -4.71 -7.47 -28.61
N SER A 27 -4.07 -8.08 -27.60
CA SER A 27 -4.27 -7.75 -26.17
C SER A 27 -4.02 -6.27 -25.83
N SER A 28 -3.05 -5.62 -26.50
CA SER A 28 -2.78 -4.20 -26.29
C SER A 28 -3.91 -3.29 -26.80
N ARG A 29 -4.48 -3.60 -27.97
CA ARG A 29 -5.62 -2.85 -28.51
C ARG A 29 -6.87 -3.03 -27.65
N ILE A 30 -7.11 -4.25 -27.18
CA ILE A 30 -8.22 -4.54 -26.26
C ILE A 30 -8.09 -3.68 -24.99
N LYS A 31 -6.89 -3.61 -24.40
CA LYS A 31 -6.61 -2.76 -23.23
C LYS A 31 -6.90 -1.29 -23.50
N GLU A 32 -6.36 -0.74 -24.58
CA GLU A 32 -6.53 0.68 -24.93
C GLU A 32 -8.01 1.04 -25.15
N ARG A 33 -8.77 0.17 -25.82
CA ARG A 33 -10.21 0.37 -26.05
C ARG A 33 -11.02 0.30 -24.76
N LEU A 34 -10.70 -0.64 -23.87
CA LEU A 34 -11.34 -0.75 -22.56
C LEU A 34 -11.04 0.46 -21.67
N GLU A 35 -9.78 0.90 -21.60
CA GLU A 35 -9.39 2.11 -20.87
C GLU A 35 -10.11 3.35 -21.39
N ARG A 36 -10.23 3.46 -22.72
CA ARG A 36 -10.99 4.53 -23.36
C ARG A 36 -12.46 4.50 -22.96
N ALA A 37 -13.12 3.34 -23.04
CA ALA A 37 -14.51 3.20 -22.63
C ALA A 37 -14.72 3.58 -21.16
N ILE A 38 -13.89 3.05 -20.24
CA ILE A 38 -13.96 3.38 -18.81
C ILE A 38 -13.76 4.88 -18.58
N SER A 39 -12.87 5.54 -19.32
CA SER A 39 -12.63 6.99 -19.19
C SER A 39 -13.78 7.89 -19.66
N LEU A 40 -14.64 7.36 -20.56
CA LEU A 40 -15.78 8.08 -21.12
C LEU A 40 -16.98 8.04 -20.17
N TYR A 41 -17.11 6.98 -19.38
CA TYR A 41 -18.16 6.88 -18.36
C TYR A 41 -17.83 7.77 -17.15
N ARG A 42 -18.50 8.93 -17.04
CA ARG A 42 -18.25 9.92 -15.96
C ARG A 42 -19.32 9.95 -14.87
N GLY A 43 -20.36 9.14 -14.98
CA GLY A 43 -21.49 9.13 -14.06
C GLY A 43 -22.77 8.66 -14.72
N ASP A 44 -23.89 8.77 -13.99
CA ASP A 44 -25.19 8.37 -14.52
C ASP A 44 -25.64 9.28 -15.68
N LEU A 45 -26.25 8.68 -16.71
CA LEU A 45 -26.75 9.41 -17.87
C LEU A 45 -27.81 10.45 -17.48
N LEU A 46 -27.62 11.71 -17.92
CA LEU A 46 -28.54 12.82 -17.68
C LEU A 46 -29.00 12.90 -16.21
N PRO A 47 -28.11 13.14 -15.23
CA PRO A 47 -28.39 12.95 -13.80
C PRO A 47 -29.57 13.78 -13.27
N SER A 48 -29.90 14.89 -13.93
CA SER A 48 -31.04 15.77 -13.58
C SER A 48 -32.37 15.34 -14.20
N CYS A 49 -32.40 14.31 -15.05
CA CYS A 49 -33.61 13.73 -15.61
C CYS A 49 -34.14 12.62 -14.69
N TYR A 50 -35.44 12.68 -14.38
CA TYR A 50 -36.13 11.75 -13.48
C TYR A 50 -37.26 11.00 -14.18
N ASP A 51 -37.35 11.07 -15.51
CA ASP A 51 -38.37 10.38 -16.26
C ASP A 51 -38.10 8.87 -16.28
N ASP A 52 -39.15 8.05 -16.22
CA ASP A 52 -39.02 6.59 -16.10
C ASP A 52 -38.23 5.93 -17.25
N TRP A 53 -38.22 6.54 -18.44
CA TRP A 53 -37.51 6.02 -19.60
C TRP A 53 -35.98 6.02 -19.43
N ILE A 54 -35.43 6.89 -18.57
CA ILE A 54 -33.97 7.00 -18.36
C ILE A 54 -33.42 5.87 -17.49
N LEU A 55 -34.24 5.29 -16.62
CA LEU A 55 -33.84 4.26 -15.67
C LEU A 55 -33.29 2.99 -16.35
N PRO A 56 -33.98 2.35 -17.31
CA PRO A 56 -33.43 1.19 -18.00
C PRO A 56 -32.15 1.52 -18.79
N GLU A 57 -32.03 2.75 -19.29
CA GLU A 57 -30.87 3.18 -20.06
C GLU A 57 -29.63 3.39 -19.17
N ARG A 58 -29.80 4.01 -18.00
CA ARG A 58 -28.74 4.10 -16.98
C ARG A 58 -28.27 2.72 -16.54
N GLU A 59 -29.21 1.81 -16.31
CA GLU A 59 -28.88 0.45 -15.89
C GLU A 59 -28.12 -0.31 -16.99
N ARG A 60 -28.56 -0.19 -18.25
CA ARG A 60 -27.87 -0.77 -19.42
C ARG A 60 -26.41 -0.29 -19.50
N LEU A 61 -26.18 1.02 -19.42
CA LEU A 61 -24.83 1.60 -19.48
C LEU A 61 -23.96 1.17 -18.29
N ARG A 62 -24.54 1.10 -17.08
CA ARG A 62 -23.85 0.62 -15.88
C ARG A 62 -23.43 -0.85 -16.01
N ILE A 63 -24.29 -1.71 -16.55
CA ILE A 63 -23.98 -3.13 -16.80
C ILE A 63 -22.80 -3.24 -17.77
N ILE A 64 -22.79 -2.46 -18.85
CA ILE A 64 -21.69 -2.44 -19.84
C ILE A 64 -20.38 -1.99 -19.18
N LEU A 65 -20.42 -0.96 -18.34
CA LEU A 65 -19.26 -0.49 -17.59
C LEU A 65 -18.71 -1.58 -16.66
N ILE A 66 -19.58 -2.24 -15.88
CA ILE A 66 -19.18 -3.29 -14.94
C ILE A 66 -18.51 -4.46 -15.70
N ASP A 67 -19.06 -4.86 -16.84
CA ASP A 67 -18.46 -5.90 -17.69
C ASP A 67 -17.10 -5.47 -18.23
N SER A 68 -16.97 -4.22 -18.67
CA SER A 68 -15.72 -3.63 -19.17
C SER A 68 -14.63 -3.57 -18.08
N LEU A 69 -15.00 -3.19 -16.86
CA LEU A 69 -14.12 -3.23 -15.70
C LEU A 69 -13.68 -4.68 -15.41
N GLY A 70 -14.60 -5.63 -15.42
CA GLY A 70 -14.31 -7.06 -15.24
C GLY A 70 -13.30 -7.59 -16.26
N LYS A 71 -13.51 -7.28 -17.55
CA LYS A 71 -12.58 -7.63 -18.64
C LYS A 71 -11.20 -6.99 -18.44
N SER A 72 -11.16 -5.72 -18.04
CA SER A 72 -9.91 -4.98 -17.80
C SER A 72 -9.11 -5.58 -16.65
N ILE A 73 -9.77 -5.93 -15.54
CA ILE A 73 -9.15 -6.58 -14.38
C ILE A 73 -8.45 -7.88 -14.80
N HIS A 74 -9.13 -8.74 -15.56
CA HIS A 74 -8.55 -10.00 -16.04
C HIS A 74 -7.36 -9.80 -16.99
N LEU A 75 -7.42 -8.78 -17.84
CA LEU A 75 -6.34 -8.48 -18.77
C LEU A 75 -5.10 -7.96 -18.02
N LEU A 76 -5.29 -7.08 -17.05
CA LEU A 76 -4.22 -6.54 -16.21
C LEU A 76 -3.60 -7.61 -15.30
N GLU A 77 -4.42 -8.51 -14.73
CA GLU A 77 -3.94 -9.64 -13.95
C GLU A 77 -2.99 -10.53 -14.76
N ARG A 78 -3.33 -10.82 -16.04
CA ARG A 78 -2.46 -11.58 -16.96
C ARG A 78 -1.17 -10.83 -17.32
N GLN A 79 -1.17 -9.50 -17.24
CA GLN A 79 0.00 -8.66 -17.45
C GLN A 79 0.82 -8.44 -16.17
N HIS A 80 0.40 -9.03 -15.04
CA HIS A 80 0.96 -8.81 -13.71
C HIS A 80 0.90 -7.35 -13.23
N ASP A 81 0.04 -6.53 -13.84
CA ASP A 81 -0.22 -5.16 -13.42
C ASP A 81 -1.31 -5.14 -12.35
N TYR A 82 -0.95 -5.64 -11.16
CA TYR A 82 -1.89 -5.82 -10.07
C TYR A 82 -2.38 -4.48 -9.49
N THR A 83 -1.58 -3.42 -9.58
CA THR A 83 -1.92 -2.10 -9.02
C THR A 83 -3.13 -1.51 -9.73
N GLU A 84 -3.10 -1.46 -11.07
CA GLU A 84 -4.25 -0.98 -11.84
C GLU A 84 -5.45 -1.93 -11.76
N ALA A 85 -5.20 -3.25 -11.70
CA ALA A 85 -6.27 -4.23 -11.53
C ALA A 85 -7.03 -4.04 -10.20
N ILE A 86 -6.31 -3.75 -9.11
CA ILE A 86 -6.90 -3.41 -7.80
C ILE A 86 -7.77 -2.16 -7.91
N ARG A 87 -7.28 -1.11 -8.59
CA ARG A 87 -8.04 0.14 -8.79
C ARG A 87 -9.34 -0.10 -9.55
N TYR A 88 -9.33 -0.90 -10.61
CA TYR A 88 -10.55 -1.25 -11.34
C TYR A 88 -11.49 -2.16 -10.56
N ALA A 89 -10.98 -3.08 -9.75
CA ALA A 89 -11.82 -3.90 -8.86
C ALA A 89 -12.52 -3.05 -7.80
N GLN A 90 -11.82 -2.05 -7.22
CA GLN A 90 -12.42 -1.08 -6.30
C GLN A 90 -13.48 -0.22 -6.99
N CYS A 91 -13.21 0.25 -8.21
CA CYS A 91 -14.18 1.01 -9.01
C CYS A 91 -15.45 0.19 -9.30
N LEU A 92 -15.30 -1.09 -9.64
CA LEU A 92 -16.43 -1.99 -9.86
C LEU A 92 -17.30 -2.11 -8.60
N LEU A 93 -16.68 -2.22 -7.41
CA LEU A 93 -17.39 -2.28 -6.13
C LEU A 93 -18.14 -0.98 -5.77
N ILE A 94 -17.79 0.17 -6.34
CA ILE A 94 -18.57 1.41 -6.18
C ILE A 94 -19.92 1.28 -6.91
N HIS A 95 -19.92 0.65 -8.09
CA HIS A 95 -21.11 0.48 -8.92
C HIS A 95 -21.96 -0.73 -8.51
N ASP A 96 -21.33 -1.80 -8.04
CA ASP A 96 -22.00 -3.01 -7.56
C ASP A 96 -21.38 -3.49 -6.23
N PRO A 97 -21.75 -2.84 -5.10
CA PRO A 97 -21.17 -3.15 -3.79
C PRO A 97 -21.52 -4.54 -3.27
N LEU A 98 -22.58 -5.17 -3.76
CA LEU A 98 -23.06 -6.48 -3.28
C LEU A 98 -22.45 -7.66 -4.06
N ARG A 99 -21.61 -7.39 -5.06
CA ARG A 99 -20.98 -8.42 -5.88
C ARG A 99 -19.82 -9.11 -5.18
N GLU A 100 -20.15 -10.16 -4.43
CA GLU A 100 -19.18 -10.97 -3.69
C GLU A 100 -18.02 -11.51 -4.56
N GLY A 101 -18.29 -11.84 -5.83
CA GLY A 101 -17.26 -12.26 -6.79
C GLY A 101 -16.14 -11.23 -6.97
N THR A 102 -16.48 -9.94 -6.96
CA THR A 102 -15.50 -8.85 -7.12
C THR A 102 -14.62 -8.71 -5.88
N TYR A 103 -15.17 -8.87 -4.67
CA TYR A 103 -14.36 -8.91 -3.44
C TYR A 103 -13.36 -10.06 -3.48
N ARG A 104 -13.76 -11.25 -3.93
CA ARG A 104 -12.83 -12.38 -4.08
C ARG A 104 -11.70 -12.09 -5.06
N HIS A 105 -11.98 -11.45 -6.20
CA HIS A 105 -10.93 -11.03 -7.13
C HIS A 105 -10.01 -10.00 -6.50
N LEU A 106 -10.56 -8.99 -5.83
CA LEU A 106 -9.78 -7.98 -5.13
C LEU A 106 -8.86 -8.60 -4.06
N MET A 107 -9.37 -9.54 -3.26
CA MET A 107 -8.58 -10.30 -2.28
C MET A 107 -7.42 -11.06 -2.92
N ARG A 108 -7.65 -11.70 -4.08
CA ARG A 108 -6.61 -12.42 -4.83
C ARG A 108 -5.56 -11.46 -5.38
N LEU A 109 -5.98 -10.37 -6.02
CA LEU A 109 -5.08 -9.36 -6.59
C LEU A 109 -4.22 -8.70 -5.50
N GLN A 110 -4.82 -8.36 -4.37
CA GLN A 110 -4.11 -7.84 -3.21
C GLN A 110 -3.09 -8.86 -2.68
N ALA A 111 -3.46 -10.14 -2.58
CA ALA A 111 -2.52 -11.19 -2.19
C ALA A 111 -1.37 -11.38 -3.19
N LEU A 112 -1.65 -11.30 -4.50
CA LEU A 112 -0.64 -11.35 -5.57
C LEU A 112 0.29 -10.12 -5.55
N ASN A 113 -0.23 -8.97 -5.13
CA ASN A 113 0.54 -7.73 -4.93
C ASN A 113 1.22 -7.64 -3.55
N ALA A 114 1.36 -8.77 -2.83
CA ALA A 114 1.89 -8.86 -1.47
C ALA A 114 1.15 -8.04 -0.39
N ASP A 115 -0.04 -7.52 -0.68
CA ASP A 115 -0.93 -6.82 0.25
C ASP A 115 -1.95 -7.79 0.88
N ARG A 116 -1.46 -8.71 1.70
CA ARG A 116 -2.32 -9.68 2.40
C ARG A 116 -3.23 -9.01 3.43
N ALA A 117 -2.75 -7.96 4.11
CA ALA A 117 -3.54 -7.21 5.09
C ALA A 117 -4.76 -6.55 4.43
N GLY A 118 -4.55 -5.93 3.27
CA GLY A 118 -5.64 -5.42 2.43
C GLY A 118 -6.62 -6.51 2.04
N ALA A 119 -6.15 -7.70 1.65
CA ALA A 119 -7.03 -8.83 1.31
C ALA A 119 -7.90 -9.30 2.48
N LEU A 120 -7.33 -9.39 3.69
CA LEU A 120 -8.11 -9.74 4.89
C LEU A 120 -9.13 -8.66 5.25
N HIS A 121 -8.78 -7.38 5.08
CA HIS A 121 -9.71 -6.27 5.28
C HIS A 121 -10.86 -6.30 4.27
N THR A 122 -10.56 -6.55 2.99
CA THR A 122 -11.55 -6.70 1.92
C THR A 122 -12.59 -7.77 2.25
N TYR A 123 -12.17 -8.91 2.82
CA TYR A 123 -13.10 -9.94 3.32
C TYR A 123 -14.03 -9.41 4.42
N GLN A 124 -13.47 -8.74 5.42
CA GLN A 124 -14.25 -8.21 6.53
C GLN A 124 -15.29 -7.19 6.04
N THR A 125 -14.90 -6.29 5.14
CA THR A 125 -15.80 -5.33 4.50
C THR A 125 -16.93 -6.04 3.76
N CYS A 126 -16.62 -7.06 2.96
CA CYS A 126 -17.62 -7.88 2.27
C CYS A 126 -18.59 -8.55 3.26
N ALA A 127 -18.07 -9.17 4.32
CA ALA A 127 -18.86 -9.88 5.31
C ALA A 127 -19.79 -8.94 6.10
N THR A 128 -19.29 -7.77 6.50
CA THR A 128 -20.09 -6.75 7.17
C THR A 128 -21.18 -6.21 6.26
N LEU A 129 -20.87 -5.95 5.00
CA LEU A 129 -21.84 -5.42 4.03
C LEU A 129 -22.94 -6.42 3.72
N LEU A 130 -22.60 -7.68 3.39
CA LEU A 130 -23.58 -8.74 3.11
C LEU A 130 -24.49 -9.00 4.31
N LYS A 131 -23.92 -8.99 5.52
CA LYS A 131 -24.70 -9.14 6.76
C LYS A 131 -25.64 -7.95 6.98
N ARG A 132 -25.22 -6.73 6.67
CA ARG A 132 -26.03 -5.52 6.85
C ARG A 132 -27.17 -5.41 5.84
N GLU A 133 -26.87 -5.63 4.55
CA GLU A 133 -27.81 -5.37 3.45
C GLU A 133 -28.71 -6.57 3.15
N LEU A 134 -28.17 -7.79 3.26
CA LEU A 134 -28.85 -9.01 2.85
C LEU A 134 -29.11 -9.98 4.00
N SER A 135 -28.58 -9.70 5.21
CA SER A 135 -28.64 -10.61 6.37
C SER A 135 -28.09 -12.01 6.08
N VAL A 136 -27.17 -12.12 5.12
CA VAL A 136 -26.48 -13.37 4.76
C VAL A 136 -25.01 -13.31 5.12
N GLU A 137 -24.42 -14.48 5.32
CA GLU A 137 -22.97 -14.62 5.46
C GLU A 137 -22.30 -14.76 4.09
N PRO A 138 -20.98 -14.47 3.98
CA PRO A 138 -20.22 -14.78 2.78
C PRO A 138 -20.34 -16.25 2.38
N SER A 139 -20.30 -16.48 1.06
CA SER A 139 -20.27 -17.80 0.46
C SER A 139 -19.09 -18.64 0.97
N SER A 140 -19.22 -19.96 0.83
CA SER A 140 -18.17 -20.90 1.20
C SER A 140 -16.88 -20.68 0.40
N GLU A 141 -16.97 -20.23 -0.85
CA GLU A 141 -15.81 -19.92 -1.69
C GLU A 141 -15.00 -18.74 -1.14
N THR A 142 -15.68 -17.71 -0.68
CA THR A 142 -15.06 -16.52 -0.08
C THR A 142 -14.46 -16.85 1.29
N LYS A 143 -15.15 -17.64 2.11
CA LYS A 143 -14.65 -18.14 3.40
C LYS A 143 -13.37 -18.97 3.23
N LYS A 144 -13.35 -19.91 2.27
CA LYS A 144 -12.16 -20.72 1.95
C LYS A 144 -10.97 -19.87 1.53
N LEU A 145 -11.20 -18.84 0.70
CA LEU A 145 -10.14 -17.92 0.28
C LEU A 145 -9.59 -17.16 1.49
N TYR A 146 -10.45 -16.66 2.37
CA TYR A 146 -10.04 -15.99 3.61
C TYR A 146 -9.23 -16.93 4.52
N GLU A 147 -9.67 -18.16 4.73
CA GLU A 147 -8.96 -19.14 5.57
C GLU A 147 -7.57 -19.47 5.00
N TRP A 148 -7.47 -19.67 3.68
CA TRP A 148 -6.17 -19.84 3.02
C TRP A 148 -5.28 -18.60 3.19
N LEU A 149 -5.85 -17.41 2.97
CA LEU A 149 -5.23 -16.11 3.24
C LEU A 149 -5.06 -15.79 4.72
N ARG A 150 -5.41 -16.69 5.65
CA ARG A 150 -5.05 -16.59 7.07
C ARG A 150 -4.00 -17.63 7.46
N ASN A 151 -4.08 -18.84 6.91
CA ASN A 151 -3.21 -19.95 7.28
C ASN A 151 -1.80 -19.85 6.65
N THR A 152 -1.65 -19.29 5.43
CA THR A 152 -0.30 -19.09 4.85
C THR A 152 0.60 -18.21 5.73
N SER A 153 0.04 -17.24 6.46
CA SER A 153 0.79 -16.42 7.43
C SER A 153 1.23 -17.26 8.61
N GLU A 154 0.35 -18.13 9.14
CA GLU A 154 0.72 -19.04 10.25
C GLU A 154 1.80 -20.05 9.84
N MET A 155 1.82 -20.48 8.57
CA MET A 155 2.86 -21.37 8.03
C MET A 155 4.23 -20.68 7.83
N ILE A 156 4.24 -19.41 7.41
CA ILE A 156 5.49 -18.61 7.32
C ILE A 156 6.01 -18.25 8.73
N LEU A 157 5.09 -18.03 9.68
CA LEU A 157 5.42 -17.72 11.08
C LEU A 157 5.93 -18.94 11.86
N SER A 158 5.53 -20.16 11.49
CA SER A 158 5.97 -21.41 12.16
C SER A 158 7.30 -21.95 11.64
N SER A 159 7.74 -21.55 10.44
CA SER A 159 9.07 -21.86 9.90
C SER A 159 10.13 -20.81 10.28
N SER A 160 9.72 -19.68 10.84
CA SER A 160 10.60 -18.59 11.25
C SER A 160 10.76 -18.59 12.78
N SER A 161 11.41 -19.62 13.32
CA SER A 161 11.99 -19.50 14.66
C SER A 161 13.12 -18.48 14.57
N TYR A 162 12.89 -17.23 15.00
CA TYR A 162 13.83 -16.36 15.76
C TYR A 162 13.20 -14.98 16.00
N GLN A 163 12.98 -14.69 17.29
CA GLN A 163 13.01 -13.41 18.01
C GLN A 163 12.18 -12.20 17.51
N ASP A 164 11.22 -11.83 18.37
CA ASP A 164 10.71 -10.48 18.66
C ASP A 164 9.98 -9.69 17.55
N THR A 165 8.63 -9.76 17.52
CA THR A 165 7.67 -8.67 17.16
C THR A 165 6.23 -9.20 16.98
N SER A 166 5.60 -9.71 18.03
CA SER A 166 4.19 -10.16 18.01
C SER A 166 3.22 -9.08 18.50
N ALA A 167 3.09 -7.98 17.75
CA ALA A 167 2.05 -6.96 17.96
C ALA A 167 1.17 -6.67 16.72
N HIS A 168 1.49 -7.21 15.55
CA HIS A 168 0.87 -6.82 14.26
C HIS A 168 -0.39 -7.61 13.85
N ILE A 169 -0.98 -8.44 14.73
CA ILE A 169 -2.01 -9.43 14.32
C ILE A 169 -3.46 -8.91 14.51
N ILE A 170 -3.67 -7.74 15.14
CA ILE A 170 -5.03 -7.21 15.41
C ILE A 170 -5.38 -6.12 14.37
N PRO A 171 -6.49 -6.24 13.61
CA PRO A 171 -6.88 -5.25 12.59
C PRO A 171 -7.19 -3.87 13.20
N LEU A 172 -6.83 -2.81 12.47
CA LEU A 172 -7.19 -1.42 12.83
C LEU A 172 -8.70 -1.21 12.63
N ILE A 173 -9.47 -1.18 13.72
CA ILE A 173 -10.92 -0.90 13.69
C ILE A 173 -11.14 0.59 13.97
N GLY A 174 -11.92 1.26 13.11
CA GLY A 174 -12.41 2.62 13.33
C GLY A 174 -11.42 3.75 13.01
N ARG A 175 -10.39 3.49 12.19
CA ARG A 175 -9.34 4.45 11.79
C ARG A 175 -9.21 4.62 10.28
N GLN A 176 -10.29 4.39 9.55
CA GLN A 176 -10.28 4.37 8.08
C GLN A 176 -9.93 5.74 7.48
N HIS A 177 -10.36 6.83 8.11
CA HIS A 177 -10.07 8.18 7.63
C HIS A 177 -8.59 8.55 7.80
N GLU A 178 -8.02 8.28 8.98
CA GLU A 178 -6.61 8.56 9.27
C GLU A 178 -5.67 7.64 8.50
N TRP A 179 -6.08 6.39 8.29
CA TRP A 179 -5.36 5.46 7.42
C TRP A 179 -5.37 5.92 5.95
N GLY A 180 -6.51 6.39 5.45
CA GLY A 180 -6.62 7.00 4.12
C GLY A 180 -5.68 8.19 3.93
N MET A 181 -5.65 9.12 4.89
CA MET A 181 -4.72 10.27 4.85
C MET A 181 -3.24 9.84 4.83
N LEU A 182 -2.87 8.80 5.60
CA LEU A 182 -1.51 8.26 5.61
C LEU A 182 -1.15 7.65 4.26
N LEU A 183 -2.05 6.86 3.67
CA LEU A 183 -1.87 6.25 2.35
C LEU A 183 -1.76 7.29 1.24
N GLU A 184 -2.59 8.33 1.25
CA GLU A 184 -2.50 9.43 0.29
C GLU A 184 -1.17 10.16 0.39
N THR A 185 -0.74 10.48 1.61
CA THR A 185 0.56 11.14 1.84
C THR A 185 1.73 10.26 1.41
N TRP A 186 1.63 8.95 1.64
CA TRP A 186 2.60 7.97 1.18
C TRP A 186 2.69 7.92 -0.35
N GLN A 187 1.55 7.84 -1.04
CA GLN A 187 1.50 7.84 -2.49
C GLN A 187 2.10 9.14 -3.07
N GLN A 188 1.78 10.29 -2.46
CA GLN A 188 2.37 11.57 -2.86
C GLN A 188 3.89 11.60 -2.64
N CYS A 189 4.39 11.02 -1.54
CA CYS A 189 5.82 10.88 -1.28
C CYS A 189 6.52 10.07 -2.38
N VAL A 190 5.94 8.93 -2.76
CA VAL A 190 6.48 8.06 -3.82
C VAL A 190 6.48 8.76 -5.18
N VAL A 191 5.39 9.45 -5.54
CA VAL A 191 5.25 10.14 -6.83
C VAL A 191 6.18 11.36 -6.91
N GLN A 192 6.23 12.17 -5.85
CA GLN A 192 6.99 13.42 -5.85
C GLN A 192 8.48 13.23 -5.51
N ARG A 193 8.87 12.06 -4.97
CA ARG A 193 10.21 11.75 -4.46
C ARG A 193 10.76 12.81 -3.48
N ARG A 194 9.89 13.35 -2.63
CA ARG A 194 10.23 14.33 -1.60
C ARG A 194 10.02 13.75 -0.21
N SER A 195 10.84 14.17 0.74
CA SER A 195 10.69 13.80 2.14
C SER A 195 9.41 14.42 2.73
N HIS A 196 8.57 13.60 3.34
CA HIS A 196 7.37 14.04 4.04
C HIS A 196 7.48 13.71 5.54
N LEU A 197 6.95 14.59 6.38
CA LEU A 197 6.84 14.38 7.83
C LEU A 197 5.36 14.33 8.19
N VAL A 198 4.92 13.22 8.78
CA VAL A 198 3.56 13.05 9.29
C VAL A 198 3.60 12.95 10.80
N LEU A 199 2.79 13.77 11.48
CA LEU A 199 2.65 13.75 12.93
C LEU A 199 1.30 13.13 13.31
N VAL A 200 1.33 12.03 14.07
CA VAL A 200 0.12 11.39 14.60
C VAL A 200 -0.05 11.78 16.07
N ALA A 201 -1.02 12.63 16.37
CA ALA A 201 -1.33 13.11 17.71
C ALA A 201 -2.72 12.62 18.20
N GLY A 202 -2.91 12.55 19.51
CA GLY A 202 -4.17 12.08 20.11
C GLY A 202 -4.00 11.55 21.54
N GLU A 203 -5.10 11.19 22.18
CA GLU A 203 -5.14 10.73 23.57
C GLU A 203 -4.33 9.44 23.81
N ALA A 204 -3.82 9.24 25.03
CA ALA A 204 -3.10 8.02 25.38
C ALA A 204 -4.00 6.78 25.17
N GLY A 205 -3.44 5.69 24.63
CA GLY A 205 -4.19 4.45 24.39
C GLY A 205 -5.09 4.44 23.14
N ILE A 206 -5.26 5.57 22.44
CA ILE A 206 -6.19 5.69 21.30
C ILE A 206 -5.73 4.94 20.01
N GLY A 207 -4.61 4.21 20.07
CA GLY A 207 -4.11 3.39 18.95
C GLY A 207 -3.11 4.05 18.00
N LYS A 208 -2.51 5.19 18.36
CA LYS A 208 -1.52 5.91 17.52
C LYS A 208 -0.34 5.04 17.11
N THR A 209 0.22 4.30 18.07
CA THR A 209 1.36 3.40 17.84
C THR A 209 0.97 2.30 16.86
N ARG A 210 -0.25 1.74 16.99
CA ARG A 210 -0.75 0.71 16.09
C ARG A 210 -0.90 1.23 14.65
N LEU A 211 -1.39 2.46 14.48
CA LEU A 211 -1.51 3.09 13.17
C LEU A 211 -0.14 3.28 12.48
N ALA A 212 0.87 3.73 13.24
CA ALA A 212 2.23 3.87 12.72
C ALA A 212 2.88 2.51 12.40
N GLU A 213 2.69 1.53 13.28
CA GLU A 213 3.16 0.15 13.09
C GLU A 213 2.56 -0.52 11.85
N GLU A 214 1.29 -0.24 11.54
CA GLU A 214 0.67 -0.74 10.31
C GLU A 214 1.27 -0.09 9.06
N MET A 215 1.55 1.21 9.10
CA MET A 215 2.19 1.91 7.97
C MET A 215 3.60 1.36 7.71
N VAL A 216 4.36 1.05 8.78
CA VAL A 216 5.66 0.38 8.67
C VAL A 216 5.51 -1.00 8.04
N GLY A 217 4.50 -1.76 8.45
CA GLY A 217 4.20 -3.07 7.85
C GLY A 217 3.85 -2.98 6.36
N LEU A 218 3.09 -1.97 5.95
CA LEU A 218 2.74 -1.76 4.54
C LEU A 218 3.95 -1.31 3.71
N ALA A 219 4.82 -0.47 4.26
CA ALA A 219 6.05 -0.07 3.57
C ALA A 219 7.04 -1.23 3.42
N SER A 220 7.14 -2.10 4.44
CA SER A 220 8.04 -3.27 4.37
C SER A 220 7.56 -4.32 3.36
N THR A 221 6.25 -4.53 3.20
CA THR A 221 5.71 -5.43 2.15
C THR A 221 5.96 -4.91 0.73
N GLN A 222 6.13 -3.59 0.58
CA GLN A 222 6.53 -2.95 -0.70
C GLN A 222 8.05 -3.00 -0.94
N GLY A 223 8.81 -3.68 -0.09
CA GLY A 223 10.27 -3.80 -0.21
C GLY A 223 11.02 -2.53 0.18
N ILE A 224 10.35 -1.57 0.81
CA ILE A 224 10.98 -0.32 1.25
C ILE A 224 11.60 -0.54 2.62
N SER A 225 12.86 -0.10 2.76
CA SER A 225 13.55 -0.16 4.04
C SER A 225 12.86 0.71 5.07
N THR A 226 12.55 0.11 6.21
CA THR A 226 11.87 0.79 7.31
C THR A 226 12.70 0.69 8.59
N ALA A 227 12.58 1.69 9.44
CA ALA A 227 13.18 1.69 10.77
C ALA A 227 12.17 2.28 11.77
N SER A 228 12.08 1.68 12.96
CA SER A 228 11.20 2.16 14.02
C SER A 228 11.98 2.32 15.32
N ALA A 229 11.56 3.29 16.14
CA ALA A 229 12.12 3.51 17.47
C ALA A 229 11.01 3.95 18.42
N ARG A 230 11.12 3.54 19.69
CA ARG A 230 10.19 3.92 20.76
C ARG A 230 10.93 4.87 21.71
N CYS A 231 10.31 6.01 22.00
CA CYS A 231 10.88 6.99 22.92
C CYS A 231 10.13 6.91 24.26
N TYR A 232 10.78 6.40 25.31
CA TYR A 232 10.18 6.34 26.64
C TYR A 232 10.61 7.54 27.49
N MET A 233 9.72 7.95 28.40
CA MET A 233 10.00 9.06 29.33
C MET A 233 11.15 8.73 30.30
N SER A 234 11.43 7.45 30.55
CA SER A 234 12.57 6.96 31.33
C SER A 234 13.92 7.16 30.65
N GLU A 235 13.95 7.36 29.32
CA GLU A 235 15.16 7.53 28.52
C GLU A 235 15.59 8.99 28.35
N ARG A 236 14.99 9.92 29.12
CA ARG A 236 15.23 11.39 29.01
C ARG A 236 16.70 11.83 29.17
N GLY A 237 17.60 10.95 29.59
CA GLY A 237 19.05 11.21 29.68
C GLY A 237 19.90 10.59 28.56
N LEU A 238 19.33 9.75 27.69
CA LEU A 238 20.06 9.06 26.62
C LEU A 238 19.96 9.87 25.32
N ALA A 239 21.01 10.65 25.04
CA ALA A 239 21.10 11.38 23.78
C ALA A 239 21.08 10.41 22.59
N TYR A 240 20.31 10.75 21.56
CA TYR A 240 20.22 10.00 20.30
C TYR A 240 19.65 8.58 20.39
N SER A 241 18.99 8.18 21.48
CA SER A 241 18.36 6.85 21.63
C SER A 241 17.55 6.39 20.40
N PRO A 242 16.70 7.24 19.77
CA PRO A 242 15.94 6.83 18.59
C PRO A 242 16.83 6.62 17.35
N ALA A 243 17.84 7.47 17.17
CA ALA A 243 18.76 7.37 16.05
C ALA A 243 19.66 6.13 16.19
N VAL A 244 20.13 5.82 17.40
CA VAL A 244 20.87 4.58 17.70
C VAL A 244 20.02 3.36 17.34
N THR A 245 18.75 3.37 17.72
CA THR A 245 17.81 2.28 17.41
C THR A 245 17.62 2.11 15.90
N TRP A 246 17.49 3.21 15.16
CA TRP A 246 17.40 3.16 13.70
C TRP A 246 18.67 2.64 13.04
N LEU A 247 19.85 3.07 13.50
CA LEU A 247 21.13 2.63 12.92
C LEU A 247 21.40 1.14 13.16
N ARG A 248 20.78 0.55 14.20
CA ARG A 248 20.83 -0.88 14.49
C ARG A 248 19.87 -1.73 13.65
N SER A 249 18.96 -1.12 12.89
CA SER A 249 18.07 -1.90 12.02
C SER A 249 18.87 -2.55 10.88
N ASP A 250 18.43 -3.71 10.41
CA ASP A 250 19.17 -4.48 9.40
C ASP A 250 19.43 -3.69 8.10
N SER A 251 18.45 -2.88 7.69
CA SER A 251 18.57 -2.01 6.51
C SER A 251 19.66 -0.95 6.69
N CYS A 252 19.71 -0.30 7.87
CA CYS A 252 20.73 0.70 8.16
C CYS A 252 22.09 0.08 8.42
N ARG A 253 22.17 -1.12 9.02
CA ARG A 253 23.44 -1.79 9.32
C ARG A 253 24.24 -2.10 8.05
N SER A 254 23.54 -2.53 7.00
CA SER A 254 24.13 -2.75 5.68
C SER A 254 24.68 -1.44 5.08
N ALA A 255 23.90 -0.36 5.18
CA ALA A 255 24.33 0.96 4.73
C ALA A 255 25.52 1.52 5.52
N VAL A 256 25.55 1.30 6.85
CA VAL A 256 26.66 1.68 7.73
C VAL A 256 27.95 0.95 7.36
N ALA A 257 27.86 -0.35 7.03
CA ALA A 257 29.03 -1.14 6.63
C ALA A 257 29.67 -0.66 5.32
N ALA A 258 28.89 -0.01 4.45
CA ALA A 258 29.34 0.54 3.17
C ALA A 258 29.98 1.94 3.28
N LEU A 259 29.93 2.59 4.45
CA LEU A 259 30.53 3.91 4.65
C LEU A 259 32.05 3.83 4.79
N ASP A 260 32.73 4.96 4.51
CA ASP A 260 34.15 5.09 4.79
C ASP A 260 34.44 4.97 6.29
N ASP A 261 35.63 4.46 6.62
CA ASP A 261 36.09 4.25 8.00
C ASP A 261 36.03 5.53 8.86
N ILE A 262 36.17 6.71 8.24
CA ILE A 262 36.03 8.01 8.90
C ILE A 262 34.63 8.18 9.49
N TRP A 263 33.58 7.81 8.75
CA TRP A 263 32.19 7.97 9.19
C TRP A 263 31.78 6.86 10.15
N ILE A 264 32.28 5.64 9.93
CA ILE A 264 32.06 4.51 10.85
C ILE A 264 32.69 4.82 12.22
N THR A 265 33.85 5.47 12.26
CA THR A 265 34.49 5.94 13.51
C THR A 265 33.59 6.92 14.28
N GLU A 266 32.92 7.85 13.58
CA GLU A 266 31.99 8.77 14.24
C GLU A 266 30.73 8.05 14.72
N LEU A 267 30.22 7.07 13.96
CA LEU A 267 29.07 6.24 14.37
C LEU A 267 29.40 5.28 15.53
N ALA A 268 30.65 4.86 15.67
CA ALA A 268 31.12 4.01 16.77
C ALA A 268 30.94 4.65 18.16
N ARG A 269 30.75 5.97 18.22
CA ARG A 269 30.35 6.70 19.44
C ARG A 269 28.98 6.28 19.96
N LEU A 270 28.09 6.00 19.02
CA LEU A 270 26.69 5.63 19.26
C LEU A 270 26.51 4.11 19.24
N LEU A 271 27.33 3.42 18.45
CA LEU A 271 27.30 1.96 18.24
C LEU A 271 28.68 1.35 18.55
N PRO A 272 28.99 1.10 19.84
CA PRO A 272 30.29 0.55 20.23
C PRO A 272 30.58 -0.83 19.64
N GLU A 273 29.54 -1.58 19.25
CA GLU A 273 29.66 -2.84 18.51
C GLU A 273 30.50 -2.73 17.21
N LEU A 274 30.50 -1.57 16.53
CA LEU A 274 31.28 -1.36 15.29
C LEU A 274 32.80 -1.47 15.53
N LEU A 275 33.28 -1.14 16.73
CA LEU A 275 34.70 -1.29 17.09
C LEU A 275 35.09 -2.75 17.32
N ILE A 276 34.11 -3.61 17.64
CA ILE A 276 34.33 -5.05 17.79
C ILE A 276 34.39 -5.69 16.41
N GLU A 277 33.50 -5.29 15.49
CA GLU A 277 33.46 -5.78 14.12
C GLU A 277 34.66 -5.31 13.29
N ARG A 278 35.15 -4.08 13.53
CA ARG A 278 36.34 -3.50 12.88
C ARG A 278 37.36 -2.97 13.90
N PRO A 279 38.22 -3.84 14.45
CA PRO A 279 39.18 -3.46 15.49
C PRO A 279 40.28 -2.51 15.00
N ALA A 280 40.45 -2.35 13.68
CA ALA A 280 41.42 -1.43 13.08
C ALA A 280 40.95 0.05 13.09
N LEU A 281 39.69 0.33 13.45
CA LEU A 281 39.17 1.68 13.48
C LEU A 281 39.75 2.50 14.64
N PRO A 282 40.09 3.78 14.41
CA PRO A 282 40.49 4.68 15.49
C PRO A 282 39.34 4.88 16.49
N ARG A 283 39.67 5.02 17.77
CA ARG A 283 38.64 5.28 18.81
C ARG A 283 38.19 6.74 18.74
N PRO A 284 36.88 7.01 18.80
CA PRO A 284 36.37 8.37 18.70
C PRO A 284 36.76 9.25 19.91
N GLU A 285 37.29 10.45 19.66
CA GLU A 285 37.68 11.44 20.68
C GLU A 285 36.48 12.14 21.33
N PRO A 286 36.47 12.55 22.61
CA PRO A 286 35.28 13.13 23.26
C PRO A 286 34.67 14.32 22.50
N LEU A 287 33.33 14.44 22.51
CA LEU A 287 32.56 15.50 21.82
C LEU A 287 32.70 16.87 22.53
N ILE A 288 33.85 17.52 22.38
CA ILE A 288 34.19 18.79 23.02
C ILE A 288 33.91 19.96 22.05
N GLU A 289 34.13 19.75 20.75
CA GLU A 289 34.01 20.80 19.74
C GLU A 289 32.69 20.73 18.95
N SER A 290 32.16 21.89 18.56
CA SER A 290 30.97 22.02 17.70
C SER A 290 31.14 21.29 16.35
N ARG A 291 32.36 21.26 15.81
CA ARG A 291 32.72 20.55 14.58
C ARG A 291 32.53 19.04 14.69
N GLN A 292 32.82 18.44 15.84
CA GLN A 292 32.63 17.01 16.07
C GLN A 292 31.14 16.64 16.13
N ARG A 293 30.29 17.53 16.68
CA ARG A 293 28.82 17.34 16.65
C ARG A 293 28.26 17.40 15.23
N GLN A 294 28.78 18.30 14.40
CA GLN A 294 28.39 18.38 13.00
C GLN A 294 28.78 17.12 12.22
N ARG A 295 30.00 16.60 12.44
CA ARG A 295 30.45 15.34 11.84
C ARG A 295 29.60 14.15 12.25
N LEU A 296 29.21 14.07 13.53
CA LEU A 296 28.31 13.02 14.00
C LEU A 296 26.92 13.11 13.33
N ALA A 297 26.37 14.32 13.21
CA ALA A 297 25.10 14.53 12.53
C ALA A 297 25.18 14.14 11.04
N GLU A 298 26.28 14.48 10.36
CA GLU A 298 26.52 14.10 8.98
C GLU A 298 26.70 12.60 8.82
N ALA A 299 27.41 11.94 9.73
CA ALA A 299 27.57 10.48 9.73
C ALA A 299 26.22 9.76 9.86
N MET A 300 25.35 10.22 10.76
CA MET A 300 23.99 9.68 10.90
C MET A 300 23.16 9.91 9.63
N ALA A 301 23.22 11.11 9.04
CA ALA A 301 22.49 11.40 7.81
C ALA A 301 22.95 10.52 6.65
N ARG A 302 24.27 10.33 6.49
CA ARG A 302 24.84 9.45 5.45
C ARG A 302 24.40 8.01 5.64
N ALA A 303 24.42 7.49 6.86
CA ALA A 303 23.96 6.13 7.17
C ALA A 303 22.49 5.92 6.81
N ILE A 304 21.61 6.90 7.11
CA ILE A 304 20.18 6.80 6.84
C ILE A 304 19.86 6.96 5.35
N VAL A 305 20.55 7.86 4.65
CA VAL A 305 20.32 8.10 3.20
C VAL A 305 20.88 6.97 2.34
N ALA A 306 22.00 6.36 2.76
CA ALA A 306 22.64 5.27 2.02
C ALA A 306 21.81 3.98 1.99
N VAL A 307 20.76 3.85 2.80
CA VAL A 307 19.82 2.71 2.82
C VAL A 307 19.15 2.46 1.46
N ASN A 308 19.08 3.47 0.57
CA ASN A 308 18.47 3.36 -0.75
C ASN A 308 19.45 3.22 -1.92
N ASN A 309 20.76 3.18 -1.67
CA ASN A 309 21.75 2.90 -2.72
C ASN A 309 22.35 1.51 -2.47
N PRO A 310 22.00 0.48 -3.26
CA PRO A 310 22.75 -0.76 -3.26
C PRO A 310 24.21 -0.54 -3.69
#